data_AF-A0A538G2G8-F1
#
_entry.id   AF-A0A538G2G8-F1
#
_cell.length_a   1.000
_cell.length_b   1.000
_cell.length_c   1.000
_cell.angle_alpha   90.00
_cell.angle_beta   90.00
_cell.angle_gamma   90.00
#
_symmetry.space_group_name_H-M   'P 1'
#
loop_
_entity.id
_entity.type
_entity.pdbx_description
1 polymer ?
#
loop_
_entity_poly.entity_id
_entity_poly.type
_entity_poly.pdbx_seq_one_letter_code
_entity_poly.pdbx_strand_id
1 'polypeptide(L)'
;MIALVVKEVLDELGLPSYPKTSGSTGLHILTPIRPDLPFPEVRRFAKAVAQEVERRVGDQRVATTTWKVADREGVFVDYGQNARDRTIAAAYSIRPTPDARASAPLLWDEVPGAEPAAFTLETMRTRIERVGDPTSGMWKRKVGLASRFERLELEPADPNSFDDSSWPTHPTAPARSGRRGAWGA
;
A
#
# COMPACT_ATOMS: atom_id res chain seq x y z
N MET A 1 16.85 -4.68 2.64
CA MET A 1 15.42 -4.85 2.97
C MET A 1 14.57 -4.00 2.03
N ILE A 2 13.54 -4.55 1.42
CA ILE A 2 12.78 -3.90 0.33
C ILE A 2 12.10 -2.60 0.78
N ALA A 3 11.55 -2.56 1.99
CA ALA A 3 10.88 -1.37 2.52
C ALA A 3 11.80 -0.14 2.64
N LEU A 4 13.10 -0.34 2.90
CA LEU A 4 14.07 0.77 2.94
C LEU A 4 14.38 1.29 1.54
N VAL A 5 14.45 0.42 0.53
CA VAL A 5 14.58 0.84 -0.87
C VAL A 5 13.34 1.63 -1.31
N VAL A 6 12.14 1.20 -0.91
CA VAL A 6 10.92 1.99 -1.14
C VAL A 6 11.03 3.36 -0.47
N LYS A 7 11.52 3.43 0.77
CA LYS A 7 11.75 4.70 1.48
C LYS A 7 12.67 5.62 0.69
N GLU A 8 13.81 5.12 0.23
CA GLU A 8 14.80 5.87 -0.54
C GLU A 8 14.18 6.45 -1.82
N VAL A 9 13.47 5.63 -2.60
CA VAL A 9 12.78 6.09 -3.82
C VAL A 9 11.74 7.17 -3.50
N LEU A 10 10.94 6.99 -2.44
CA LEU A 10 9.93 7.97 -2.05
C LEU A 10 10.57 9.27 -1.53
N ASP A 11 11.64 9.19 -0.76
CA ASP A 11 12.39 10.35 -0.25
C ASP A 11 13.00 11.15 -1.39
N GLU A 12 13.62 10.48 -2.36
CA GLU A 12 14.12 11.11 -3.57
C GLU A 12 12.99 11.83 -4.29
N LEU A 13 11.84 11.18 -4.51
CA LEU A 13 10.65 11.78 -5.13
C LEU A 13 10.01 12.90 -4.28
N GLY A 14 10.50 13.15 -3.07
CA GLY A 14 9.93 14.14 -2.15
C GLY A 14 8.50 13.77 -1.75
N LEU A 15 8.24 12.48 -1.56
CA LEU A 15 6.97 11.91 -1.14
C LEU A 15 7.06 11.50 0.34
N PRO A 16 6.26 12.11 1.23
CA PRO A 16 6.17 11.67 2.61
C PRO A 16 5.68 10.22 2.68
N SER A 17 6.29 9.41 3.54
CA SER A 17 6.03 7.97 3.59
C SER A 17 5.86 7.50 5.04
N TYR A 18 4.80 6.72 5.28
CA TYR A 18 4.38 6.26 6.61
C TYR A 18 4.22 4.74 6.60
N PRO A 19 5.18 3.99 7.15
CA PRO A 19 5.13 2.54 7.16
C PRO A 19 4.17 2.03 8.24
N LYS A 20 3.55 0.89 7.96
CA LYS A 20 2.78 0.11 8.93
C LYS A 20 2.85 -1.37 8.64
N THR A 21 2.76 -2.21 9.66
CA THR A 21 2.53 -3.64 9.45
C THR A 21 1.17 -3.84 8.79
N SER A 22 1.05 -4.86 7.93
CA SER A 22 -0.26 -5.29 7.44
C SER A 22 -1.09 -5.93 8.57
N GLY A 23 -0.44 -6.47 9.61
CA GLY A 23 -1.02 -7.39 10.59
C GLY A 23 -1.10 -8.84 10.09
N SER A 24 -0.43 -9.14 8.97
CA SER A 24 -0.12 -10.50 8.49
C SER A 24 1.40 -10.58 8.22
N THR A 25 1.83 -10.92 7.01
CA THR A 25 3.25 -11.10 6.66
C THR A 25 3.90 -9.90 5.97
N GLY A 26 3.13 -8.93 5.48
CA GLY A 26 3.62 -7.79 4.71
C GLY A 26 3.67 -6.45 5.46
N LEU A 27 4.27 -5.45 4.81
CA LEU A 27 4.28 -4.03 5.19
C LEU A 27 3.45 -3.22 4.19
N HIS A 28 2.75 -2.19 4.66
CA HIS A 28 2.16 -1.16 3.81
C HIS A 28 2.91 0.15 4.05
N ILE A 29 3.19 0.91 2.99
CA ILE A 29 3.78 2.24 3.07
C ILE A 29 2.77 3.22 2.48
N LEU A 30 2.27 4.13 3.31
CA LEU A 30 1.28 5.12 2.90
C LEU A 30 1.97 6.42 2.49
N THR A 31 1.54 7.02 1.38
CA THR A 31 1.96 8.36 0.96
C THR A 31 0.74 9.28 0.83
N PRO A 32 0.63 10.36 1.63
CA PRO A 32 -0.47 11.30 1.50
C PRO A 32 -0.28 12.15 0.24
N ILE A 33 -1.23 12.03 -0.70
CA ILE A 33 -1.22 12.79 -1.95
C ILE A 33 -2.37 13.80 -2.00
N ARG A 34 -2.20 14.85 -2.79
CA ARG A 34 -3.33 15.72 -3.17
C ARG A 34 -4.24 14.96 -4.15
N PRO A 35 -5.58 15.06 -4.03
CA PRO A 35 -6.53 14.35 -4.88
C PRO A 35 -6.69 15.04 -6.25
N ASP A 36 -5.58 15.29 -6.93
CA ASP A 36 -5.52 16.07 -8.18
C ASP A 36 -5.53 15.16 -9.42
N LEU A 37 -5.36 13.84 -9.24
CA LEU A 37 -5.25 12.84 -10.32
C LEU A 37 -6.25 11.69 -10.15
N PRO A 38 -6.75 11.12 -11.25
CA PRO A 38 -7.63 9.95 -11.21
C PRO A 38 -6.86 8.66 -10.86
N PHE A 39 -7.59 7.62 -10.44
CA PHE A 39 -7.01 6.33 -10.04
C PHE A 39 -6.04 5.72 -11.06
N PRO A 40 -6.32 5.72 -12.39
CA PRO A 40 -5.38 5.21 -13.38
C PRO A 40 -4.01 5.87 -13.33
N GLU A 41 -3.95 7.20 -13.20
CA GLU A 41 -2.69 7.94 -13.13
C GLU A 41 -1.94 7.69 -11.83
N VAL A 42 -2.65 7.62 -10.69
CA VAL A 42 -2.03 7.26 -9.40
C VAL A 42 -1.44 5.85 -9.46
N ARG A 43 -2.15 4.90 -10.08
CA ARG A 43 -1.68 3.53 -10.27
C ARG A 43 -0.49 3.47 -11.24
N ARG A 44 -0.51 4.23 -12.33
CA ARG A 44 0.61 4.34 -13.28
C ARG A 44 1.88 4.84 -12.58
N PHE A 45 1.73 5.89 -11.77
CA PHE A 45 2.81 6.40 -10.93
C PHE A 45 3.32 5.35 -9.93
N ALA A 46 2.41 4.68 -9.21
CA ALA A 46 2.78 3.63 -8.25
C ALA A 46 3.50 2.44 -8.90
N LYS A 47 3.12 2.07 -10.14
CA LYS A 47 3.79 1.03 -10.92
C LYS A 47 5.22 1.43 -11.24
N ALA A 48 5.45 2.67 -11.68
CA ALA A 48 6.80 3.15 -11.96
C ALA A 48 7.69 3.19 -10.71
N VAL A 49 7.13 3.60 -9.56
CA VAL A 49 7.83 3.49 -8.26
C VAL A 49 8.19 2.04 -7.95
N ALA A 50 7.26 1.10 -8.15
CA ALA A 50 7.50 -0.32 -7.89
C ALA A 50 8.59 -0.91 -8.82
N GLN A 51 8.61 -0.49 -10.09
CA GLN A 51 9.64 -0.89 -11.05
C GLN A 51 11.01 -0.31 -10.70
N GLU A 52 11.07 0.93 -10.23
CA GLU A 52 12.32 1.53 -9.75
C GLU A 52 12.85 0.81 -8.49
N VAL A 53 11.97 0.38 -7.59
CA VAL A 53 12.34 -0.44 -6.42
C VAL A 53 12.89 -1.80 -6.87
N GLU A 54 12.20 -2.49 -7.78
CA GLU A 54 12.67 -3.75 -8.37
C GLU A 54 14.05 -3.59 -9.02
N ARG A 55 14.25 -2.52 -9.80
CA ARG A 55 15.53 -2.20 -10.43
C ARG A 55 16.66 -1.99 -9.42
N ARG A 56 16.41 -1.26 -8.33
CA ARG A 56 17.41 -1.02 -7.27
C ARG A 56 17.73 -2.24 -6.43
N VAL A 57 16.74 -3.10 -6.19
CA VAL A 57 16.98 -4.38 -5.51
C VAL A 57 17.85 -5.28 -6.39
N GLY A 58 17.69 -5.23 -7.71
CA GLY A 58 18.57 -5.91 -8.66
C GLY A 58 18.42 -7.43 -8.70
N ASP A 59 17.46 -8.00 -7.96
CA ASP A 59 17.14 -9.42 -7.92
C ASP A 59 15.62 -9.62 -7.82
N GLN A 60 15.02 -10.13 -8.90
CA GLN A 60 13.58 -10.39 -8.98
C GLN A 60 13.11 -11.53 -8.06
N ARG A 61 14.03 -12.38 -7.59
CA ARG A 61 13.74 -13.39 -6.56
C ARG A 61 13.62 -12.77 -5.17
N VAL A 62 13.99 -11.50 -5.00
CA VAL A 62 13.85 -10.74 -3.76
C VAL A 62 12.66 -9.79 -3.83
N ALA A 63 12.59 -8.92 -4.84
CA ALA A 63 11.49 -7.98 -5.05
C ALA A 63 11.04 -7.99 -6.51
N THR A 64 9.74 -8.05 -6.76
CA THR A 64 9.23 -8.12 -8.14
C THR A 64 7.96 -7.33 -8.40
N THR A 65 7.78 -6.88 -9.64
CA THR A 65 6.51 -6.34 -10.16
C THR A 65 5.76 -7.36 -11.03
N THR A 66 6.25 -8.60 -11.12
CA THR A 66 5.62 -9.69 -11.87
C THR A 66 4.22 -9.99 -11.34
N TRP A 67 3.21 -9.77 -12.18
CA TRP A 67 1.82 -9.90 -11.76
C TRP A 67 1.36 -11.36 -11.60
N LYS A 68 1.83 -12.29 -12.44
CA LYS A 68 1.40 -13.69 -12.37
C LYS A 68 1.99 -14.36 -11.14
N VAL A 69 1.13 -14.79 -10.20
CA VAL A 69 1.56 -15.40 -8.93
C VAL A 69 2.44 -16.64 -9.14
N ALA A 70 2.13 -17.46 -10.15
CA ALA A 70 2.90 -18.66 -10.49
C ALA A 70 4.36 -18.36 -10.89
N ASP A 71 4.63 -17.13 -11.33
CA ASP A 71 5.93 -16.70 -11.82
C ASP A 71 6.69 -15.86 -10.76
N ARG A 72 6.20 -15.80 -9.51
CA ARG A 72 6.80 -15.02 -8.42
C ARG A 72 7.62 -15.90 -7.48
N GLU A 73 8.87 -15.53 -7.28
CA GLU A 73 9.72 -16.06 -6.21
C GLU A 73 9.91 -15.04 -5.06
N GLY A 74 9.95 -13.75 -5.39
CA GLY A 74 10.19 -12.65 -4.44
C GLY A 74 8.92 -11.96 -3.92
N VAL A 75 9.14 -10.94 -3.07
CA VAL A 75 8.07 -10.09 -2.55
C VAL A 75 7.51 -9.23 -3.67
N PHE A 76 6.19 -9.30 -3.86
CA PHE A 76 5.49 -8.47 -4.83
C PHE A 76 5.32 -7.04 -4.30
N VAL A 77 5.86 -6.06 -5.02
CA VAL A 77 5.62 -4.63 -4.72
C VAL A 77 4.27 -4.25 -5.36
N ASP A 78 3.20 -4.42 -4.58
CA ASP A 78 1.82 -4.38 -5.07
C ASP A 78 1.32 -2.96 -5.41
N TYR A 79 1.70 -2.48 -6.59
CA TYR A 79 1.18 -1.23 -7.14
C TYR A 79 -0.33 -1.32 -7.46
N GLY A 80 -0.88 -2.53 -7.63
CA GLY A 80 -2.27 -2.79 -7.95
C GLY A 80 -3.24 -2.39 -6.83
N GLN A 81 -2.77 -2.25 -5.59
CA GLN A 81 -3.55 -1.71 -4.47
C GLN A 81 -3.98 -0.25 -4.66
N ASN A 82 -3.43 0.46 -5.65
CA ASN A 82 -3.82 1.82 -6.01
C ASN A 82 -4.91 1.86 -7.11
N ALA A 83 -5.44 0.72 -7.55
CA ALA A 83 -6.63 0.68 -8.40
C ALA A 83 -7.88 1.05 -7.59
N ARG A 84 -8.96 1.37 -8.30
CA ARG A 84 -10.27 1.58 -7.67
C ARG A 84 -10.77 0.30 -7.00
N ASP A 85 -11.54 0.44 -5.92
CA ASP A 85 -12.22 -0.65 -5.18
C ASP A 85 -11.27 -1.73 -4.59
N ARG A 86 -10.02 -1.36 -4.34
CA ARG A 86 -9.05 -2.18 -3.61
C ARG A 86 -9.19 -1.99 -2.11
N THR A 87 -9.08 -3.09 -1.37
CA THR A 87 -9.15 -3.05 0.09
C THR A 87 -7.76 -2.91 0.69
N ILE A 88 -7.63 -1.97 1.63
CA ILE A 88 -6.44 -1.80 2.46
C ILE A 88 -6.88 -1.72 3.93
N ALA A 89 -6.30 -2.55 4.79
CA ALA A 89 -6.52 -2.45 6.22
C ALA A 89 -6.09 -1.06 6.71
N ALA A 90 -6.98 -0.36 7.42
CA ALA A 90 -6.69 0.96 7.97
C ALA A 90 -5.57 0.88 9.02
N ALA A 91 -4.86 1.98 9.26
CA ALA A 91 -3.97 2.08 10.41
C ALA A 91 -4.75 1.76 11.70
N TYR A 92 -4.14 0.99 12.59
CA TYR A 92 -4.71 0.53 13.87
C TYR A 92 -5.88 -0.46 13.76
N SER A 93 -6.36 -0.82 12.56
CA SER A 93 -7.41 -1.84 12.44
C SER A 93 -6.89 -3.21 12.88
N ILE A 94 -7.69 -3.93 13.66
CA ILE A 94 -7.40 -5.31 14.06
C ILE A 94 -7.67 -6.27 12.90
N ARG A 95 -6.76 -7.22 12.72
CA ARG A 95 -6.84 -8.29 11.73
C ARG A 95 -7.44 -9.54 12.38
N PRO A 96 -8.17 -10.37 11.60
CA PRO A 96 -8.73 -11.63 12.10
C PRO A 96 -7.64 -12.72 12.17
N THR A 97 -6.59 -12.48 12.96
CA THR A 97 -5.56 -13.46 13.32
C THR A 97 -5.85 -14.02 14.72
N PRO A 98 -5.38 -15.24 15.06
CA PRO A 98 -5.63 -15.84 16.37
C PRO A 98 -5.20 -14.97 17.56
N ASP A 99 -4.19 -14.14 17.36
CA ASP A 99 -3.60 -13.21 18.33
C ASP A 99 -4.06 -11.75 18.13
N ALA A 100 -5.10 -11.51 17.32
CA ALA A 100 -5.70 -10.18 17.09
C ALA A 100 -4.67 -9.09 16.73
N ARG A 101 -3.81 -9.36 15.73
CA ARG A 101 -2.78 -8.42 15.27
C ARG A 101 -3.37 -7.13 14.75
N ALA A 102 -2.73 -6.01 15.03
CA ALA A 102 -3.08 -4.72 14.45
C ALA A 102 -2.31 -4.48 13.14
N SER A 103 -2.91 -3.71 12.23
CA SER A 103 -2.16 -3.03 11.19
C SER A 103 -1.47 -1.81 11.79
N ALA A 104 -0.30 -2.02 12.38
CA ALA A 104 0.33 -1.09 13.30
C ALA A 104 1.25 -0.10 12.58
N PRO A 105 1.01 1.22 12.70
CA PRO A 105 1.97 2.22 12.26
C PRO A 105 3.32 2.11 12.97
N LEU A 106 4.38 2.34 12.19
CA LEU A 106 5.76 2.23 12.61
C LEU A 106 6.48 3.55 12.38
N LEU A 107 7.48 3.81 13.22
CA LEU A 107 8.56 4.73 12.88
C LEU A 107 9.51 4.02 11.90
N TRP A 108 10.22 4.79 11.06
CA TRP A 108 11.08 4.21 10.02
C TRP A 108 12.27 3.41 10.57
N ASP A 109 12.78 3.78 11.74
CA ASP A 109 13.85 3.10 12.47
C ASP A 109 13.42 1.74 13.05
N GLU A 110 12.12 1.53 13.26
CA GLU A 110 11.57 0.25 13.74
C GLU A 110 11.38 -0.79 12.62
N VAL A 111 11.28 -0.34 11.36
CA VAL A 111 10.95 -1.21 10.21
C VAL A 111 11.89 -2.42 10.07
N PRO A 112 13.23 -2.32 10.26
CA PRO A 112 14.12 -3.48 10.17
C PRO A 112 13.89 -4.61 11.17
N GLY A 113 13.35 -4.29 12.35
CA GLY A 113 13.12 -5.26 13.43
C GLY A 113 11.64 -5.49 13.73
N ALA A 114 10.74 -5.00 12.89
CA ALA A 114 9.31 -5.06 13.16
C ALA A 114 8.75 -6.49 13.02
N GLU A 115 8.40 -7.08 14.15
CA GLU A 115 7.72 -8.37 14.25
C GLU A 115 6.20 -8.15 14.32
N PRO A 116 5.39 -8.57 13.32
CA PRO A 116 3.94 -8.33 13.34
C PRO A 116 3.23 -8.87 14.59
N ALA A 117 3.75 -9.95 15.18
CA ALA A 117 3.21 -10.55 16.41
C ALA A 117 3.39 -9.67 17.66
N ALA A 118 4.30 -8.69 17.63
CA ALA A 118 4.47 -7.73 18.73
C ALA A 118 3.35 -6.67 18.77
N PHE A 119 2.55 -6.56 17.71
CA PHE A 119 1.51 -5.54 17.56
C PHE A 119 0.12 -6.17 17.57
N THR A 120 -0.49 -6.27 18.74
CA THR A 120 -1.81 -6.89 18.95
C THR A 120 -2.78 -5.90 19.56
N LEU A 121 -4.06 -6.25 19.58
CA LEU A 121 -5.10 -5.50 20.30
C LEU A 121 -4.66 -5.15 21.75
N GLU A 122 -3.96 -6.07 22.41
CA GLU A 122 -3.49 -5.90 23.79
C GLU A 122 -2.29 -4.97 23.92
N THR A 123 -1.32 -5.04 22.99
CA THR A 123 -0.06 -4.28 23.11
C THR A 123 -0.14 -2.87 22.54
N MET A 124 -1.06 -2.61 21.61
CA MET A 124 -1.09 -1.35 20.86
C MET A 124 -1.37 -0.12 21.72
N ARG A 125 -2.17 -0.23 22.79
CA ARG A 125 -2.44 0.89 23.70
C ARG A 125 -1.15 1.39 24.34
N THR A 126 -0.43 0.51 25.02
CA THR A 126 0.84 0.83 25.69
C THR A 126 1.88 1.35 24.70
N ARG A 127 1.89 0.81 23.48
CA ARG A 127 2.75 1.32 22.42
C ARG A 127 2.45 2.79 22.09
N ILE A 128 1.18 3.12 21.82
CA ILE A 128 0.78 4.49 21.47
C ILE A 128 1.14 5.48 22.58
N GLU A 129 0.96 5.09 23.85
CA GLU A 129 1.36 5.91 25.00
C GLU A 129 2.88 6.15 25.04
N ARG A 130 3.69 5.17 24.62
CA ARG A 130 5.16 5.25 24.64
C ARG A 130 5.75 6.03 23.47
N VAL A 131 5.24 5.83 22.25
CA VAL A 131 5.86 6.38 21.02
C VAL A 131 5.01 7.45 20.33
N GLY A 132 3.80 7.71 20.82
CA GLY A 132 2.82 8.55 20.14
C GLY A 132 2.16 7.85 18.94
N ASP A 133 1.52 8.63 18.09
CA ASP A 133 0.95 8.17 16.81
C ASP A 133 1.92 8.48 15.66
N PRO A 134 2.58 7.47 15.05
CA PRO A 134 3.47 7.68 13.90
C PRO A 134 2.78 8.27 12.67
N THR A 135 1.45 8.20 12.59
CA THR A 135 0.66 8.79 11.49
C THR A 135 0.14 10.18 11.80
N SER A 136 0.47 10.73 12.97
CA SER A 136 0.04 12.07 13.37
C SER A 136 0.51 13.11 12.35
N GLY A 137 -0.43 13.92 11.87
CA GLY A 137 -0.17 14.95 10.88
C GLY A 137 0.07 14.45 9.44
N MET A 138 -0.04 13.13 9.16
CA MET A 138 0.12 12.57 7.81
C MET A 138 -0.68 13.35 6.76
N TRP A 139 -1.95 13.62 7.03
CA TRP A 139 -2.84 14.33 6.11
C TRP A 139 -2.50 15.81 5.88
N LYS A 140 -1.65 16.42 6.73
CA LYS A 140 -1.15 17.79 6.55
C LYS A 140 0.03 17.84 5.58
N ARG A 141 0.65 16.70 5.26
CA ARG A 141 1.84 16.59 4.40
C ARG A 141 1.51 16.14 2.98
N LYS A 142 0.29 16.40 2.50
CA LYS A 142 -0.12 16.02 1.13
C LYS A 142 0.76 16.71 0.08
N VAL A 143 1.21 15.95 -0.90
CA VAL A 143 1.97 16.45 -2.06
C VAL A 143 1.31 16.04 -3.37
N GLY A 144 1.47 16.85 -4.42
CA GLY A 144 0.95 16.52 -5.75
C GLY A 144 1.86 15.57 -6.51
N LEU A 145 1.29 14.67 -7.31
CA LEU A 145 2.08 13.70 -8.07
C LEU A 145 2.51 14.20 -9.45
N ALA A 146 1.75 15.08 -10.11
CA ALA A 146 1.96 15.45 -11.52
C ALA A 146 3.41 15.86 -11.84
N SER A 147 4.03 16.72 -11.01
CA SER A 147 5.41 17.21 -11.21
C SER A 147 6.50 16.16 -10.94
N ARG A 148 6.13 14.91 -10.60
CA ARG A 148 7.04 13.82 -10.28
C ARG A 148 7.03 12.73 -11.35
N PHE A 149 6.13 12.79 -12.34
CA PHE A 149 6.09 11.83 -13.44
C PHE A 149 7.38 11.85 -14.26
N GLU A 150 7.86 13.05 -14.61
CA GLU A 150 9.12 13.22 -15.34
C GLU A 150 10.32 12.60 -14.61
N ARG A 151 10.31 12.64 -13.27
CA ARG A 151 11.38 12.06 -12.44
C ARG A 151 11.43 10.53 -12.47
N LEU A 152 10.38 9.91 -12.97
CA LEU A 152 10.25 8.46 -13.20
C LEU A 152 10.20 8.15 -14.71
N GLU A 153 10.60 9.10 -15.56
CA GLU A 153 10.60 8.95 -17.02
C GLU A 153 9.21 8.60 -17.58
N LEU A 154 8.16 9.06 -16.91
CA LEU A 154 6.78 8.90 -17.35
C LEU A 154 6.33 10.11 -18.15
N GLU A 155 5.52 9.86 -19.18
CA GLU A 155 4.72 10.91 -19.83
C GLU A 155 3.88 11.67 -18.79
N PRO A 156 3.63 12.99 -18.98
CA PRO A 156 2.82 13.78 -18.07
C PRO A 156 1.47 13.13 -17.75
N ALA A 157 0.98 13.35 -16.53
CA ALA A 157 -0.30 12.80 -16.11
C ALA A 157 -1.46 13.39 -16.91
N ASP A 158 -2.40 12.55 -17.36
CA ASP A 158 -3.66 13.00 -17.93
C ASP A 158 -4.74 13.06 -16.82
N PRO A 159 -5.17 14.26 -16.37
CA PRO A 159 -6.19 14.39 -15.34
C PRO A 159 -7.56 13.87 -15.79
N ASN A 160 -7.77 13.67 -17.09
CA ASN A 160 -8.99 13.11 -17.67
C ASN A 160 -8.88 11.62 -18.01
N SER A 161 -7.81 10.95 -17.55
CA SER A 161 -7.62 9.53 -17.81
C SER A 161 -8.71 8.68 -17.14
N PHE A 162 -9.43 7.90 -17.96
CA PHE A 162 -10.40 6.91 -17.52
C PHE A 162 -9.91 5.46 -17.72
N ASP A 163 -8.70 5.30 -18.26
CA ASP A 163 -8.18 4.00 -18.68
C ASP A 163 -7.54 3.22 -17.52
N ASP A 164 -8.35 2.42 -16.83
CA ASP A 164 -7.85 1.41 -15.87
C ASP A 164 -7.64 0.03 -16.51
N SER A 165 -7.71 -0.08 -17.86
CA SER A 165 -7.73 -1.37 -18.58
C SER A 165 -6.41 -2.13 -18.55
N SER A 166 -5.32 -1.48 -18.14
CA SER A 166 -4.01 -2.10 -17.94
C SER A 166 -3.94 -3.00 -16.69
N TRP A 167 -5.05 -3.23 -16.00
CA TRP A 167 -5.18 -4.22 -14.94
C TRP A 167 -6.18 -5.32 -15.32
N PRO A 168 -5.86 -6.61 -15.15
CA PRO A 168 -6.88 -7.66 -15.25
C PRO A 168 -7.92 -7.41 -14.17
N THR A 169 -9.12 -7.01 -14.59
CA THR A 169 -10.28 -6.88 -13.71
C THR A 169 -10.47 -8.21 -12.99
N HIS A 170 -10.56 -8.19 -11.65
CA HIS A 170 -11.14 -9.34 -10.96
C HIS A 170 -12.52 -9.58 -11.57
N PRO A 171 -12.91 -10.84 -11.85
CA PRO A 171 -14.26 -11.11 -12.30
C PRO A 171 -15.21 -10.47 -11.28
N THR A 172 -16.03 -9.53 -11.76
CA THR A 172 -17.10 -8.95 -10.97
C THR A 172 -17.92 -10.12 -10.44
N ALA A 173 -18.05 -10.23 -9.12
CA ALA A 173 -18.96 -11.20 -8.53
C ALA A 173 -20.32 -11.04 -9.23
N PRO A 174 -20.94 -12.12 -9.73
CA PRO A 174 -22.22 -12.00 -10.39
C PRO A 174 -23.20 -11.30 -9.45
N ALA A 175 -23.95 -10.34 -9.99
CA ALA A 175 -24.99 -9.64 -9.26
C ALA A 175 -25.80 -10.67 -8.47
N ARG A 176 -25.83 -10.54 -7.13
CA ARG A 176 -26.64 -11.43 -6.28
C ARG A 176 -28.08 -11.33 -6.78
N SER A 177 -28.53 -12.34 -7.51
CA SER A 177 -29.93 -12.50 -7.86
C SER A 177 -30.71 -12.59 -6.55
N GLY A 178 -31.71 -11.71 -6.42
CA GLY A 178 -32.49 -11.59 -5.20
C GLY A 178 -33.18 -12.91 -4.86
N ARG A 179 -32.77 -13.54 -3.76
CA ARG A 179 -33.64 -14.43 -3.00
C ARG A 179 -34.04 -13.70 -1.72
N ARG A 180 -35.26 -13.16 -1.72
CA ARG A 180 -36.00 -12.86 -0.49
C ARG A 180 -36.27 -14.21 0.19
N GLY A 181 -35.42 -14.57 1.15
CA GLY A 181 -35.71 -15.64 2.11
C GLY A 181 -36.42 -15.02 3.30
N ALA A 182 -37.69 -15.40 3.47
CA ALA A 182 -38.52 -15.02 4.61
C ALA A 182 -37.88 -15.50 5.92
N TRP A 183 -37.82 -14.61 6.90
CA TRP A 183 -37.62 -14.99 8.29
C TRP A 183 -38.98 -15.35 8.88
N GLY A 184 -39.13 -16.56 9.39
CA GLY A 184 -40.33 -17.04 10.07
C GLY A 184 -39.94 -17.93 11.24
N ALA A 185 -40.31 -17.45 12.44
CA ALA A 185 -40.40 -18.08 13.76
C ALA A 185 -39.21 -18.89 14.29
#